data_AF-A0A919M881-F1
#
_entry.id   AF-A0A919M881-F1
#
_cell.length_a   1.000
_cell.length_b   1.000
_cell.length_c   1.000
_cell.angle_alpha   90.00
_cell.angle_beta   90.00
_cell.angle_gamma   90.00
#
_symmetry.space_group_name_H-M   'P 1'
#
loop_
_entity.id
_entity.type
_entity.pdbx_description
1 polymer ?
#
loop_
_entity_poly.entity_id
_entity_poly.type
_entity_poly.pdbx_seq_one_letter_code
_entity_poly.pdbx_strand_id
1 'polypeptide(L)'
;MENSTIALPARWRAAYQAALLLLESDQPYNDPSDAVARARVQRQRTGTRRWIREQKMLAKAGSLSPIQMFFIAQIPDNWREVDLRRRPRRKG
;
A
#
# COMPACT_ATOMS: atom_id res chain seq x y z
N MET A 1 -7.87 -0.86 -35.57
CA MET A 1 -7.68 -1.64 -34.33
C MET A 1 -7.35 -0.66 -33.24
N GLU A 2 -8.25 -0.51 -32.27
CA GLU A 2 -8.10 0.47 -31.20
C GLU A 2 -6.85 0.17 -30.37
N ASN A 3 -5.92 1.13 -30.34
CA ASN A 3 -4.83 1.18 -29.39
C ASN A 3 -5.42 1.37 -27.98
N SER A 4 -5.90 0.28 -27.39
CA SER A 4 -6.16 0.20 -25.96
C SER A 4 -4.79 0.23 -25.29
N THR A 5 -4.25 1.43 -25.10
CA THR A 5 -3.08 1.65 -24.25
C THR A 5 -3.33 0.86 -22.98
N ILE A 6 -2.46 -0.11 -22.72
CA ILE A 6 -2.57 -1.09 -21.64
C ILE A 6 -2.25 -0.36 -20.32
N ALA A 7 -3.01 0.68 -20.02
CA ALA A 7 -2.80 1.58 -18.91
C ALA A 7 -3.62 1.06 -17.73
N LEU A 8 -2.95 0.95 -16.59
CA LEU A 8 -3.62 0.62 -15.34
C LEU A 8 -4.78 1.60 -15.08
N PRO A 9 -5.96 1.10 -14.63
CA PRO A 9 -7.07 1.95 -14.24
C PRO A 9 -6.62 3.02 -13.25
N ALA A 10 -7.09 4.26 -13.40
CA ALA A 10 -6.65 5.39 -12.57
C ALA A 10 -6.79 5.12 -11.07
N ARG A 11 -7.91 4.49 -10.66
CA ARG A 11 -8.14 4.07 -9.27
C ARG A 11 -7.12 3.04 -8.78
N TRP A 12 -6.72 2.11 -9.65
CA TRP A 12 -5.71 1.10 -9.31
C TRP A 12 -4.33 1.73 -9.17
N ARG A 13 -3.96 2.65 -10.09
CA ARG A 13 -2.72 3.44 -10.00
C ARG A 13 -2.63 4.24 -8.70
N ALA A 14 -3.71 4.91 -8.32
CA ALA A 14 -3.75 5.68 -7.07
C ALA A 14 -3.54 4.80 -5.83
N ALA A 15 -4.16 3.61 -5.81
CA ALA A 15 -3.97 2.65 -4.72
C ALA A 15 -2.54 2.09 -4.67
N TYR A 16 -1.94 1.82 -5.83
CA TYR A 16 -0.55 1.38 -5.93
C TYR A 16 0.43 2.46 -5.45
N GLN A 17 0.23 3.72 -5.86
CA GLN A 17 1.03 4.85 -5.39
C GLN A 17 0.88 5.05 -3.87
N ALA A 18 -0.33 4.92 -3.32
CA ALA A 18 -0.55 4.97 -1.88
C ALA A 18 0.16 3.82 -1.14
N ALA A 19 0.29 2.64 -1.77
CA ALA A 19 1.05 1.52 -1.24
C ALA A 19 2.56 1.80 -1.23
N LEU A 20 3.11 2.39 -2.30
CA LEU A 20 4.52 2.81 -2.32
C LEU A 20 4.81 3.88 -1.26
N LEU A 21 3.97 4.91 -1.17
CA LEU A 21 4.10 5.95 -0.15
C LEU A 21 4.04 5.37 1.27
N LEU A 22 3.21 4.36 1.52
CA LEU A 22 3.18 3.66 2.81
C LEU A 22 4.53 2.99 3.13
N LEU A 23 5.20 2.42 2.12
CA LEU A 23 6.48 1.72 2.27
C LEU A 23 7.65 2.71 2.42
N GLU A 24 7.63 3.79 1.62
CA GLU A 24 8.66 4.83 1.60
C GLU A 24 8.57 5.78 2.79
N SER A 25 7.38 5.99 3.35
CA SER A 25 7.19 6.90 4.47
C SER A 25 7.96 6.40 5.71
N ASP A 26 9.11 7.04 5.92
CA ASP A 26 9.92 6.99 7.15
C ASP A 26 9.43 8.02 8.18
N GLN A 27 8.39 8.79 7.85
CA GLN A 27 7.87 9.82 8.74
C GLN A 27 7.41 9.21 10.06
N PRO A 28 7.96 9.63 11.22
CA PRO A 28 7.28 9.44 12.48
C PRO A 28 5.89 10.05 12.34
N TYR A 29 4.88 9.35 12.88
CA TYR A 29 3.47 9.73 12.82
C TYR A 29 3.34 11.25 13.00
N ASN A 30 2.79 11.89 11.97
CA ASN A 30 2.48 13.31 11.86
C ASN A 30 2.16 13.94 13.22
N ASP A 31 2.75 15.11 13.49
CA ASP A 31 2.68 15.94 14.69
C ASP A 31 1.78 15.37 15.81
N PRO A 32 2.36 14.87 16.93
CA PRO A 32 1.61 14.15 17.98
C PRO A 32 0.48 14.98 18.62
N SER A 33 0.42 16.28 18.33
CA SER A 33 -0.56 17.25 18.81
C SER A 33 -1.94 17.18 18.12
N ASP A 34 -2.07 16.63 16.89
CA ASP A 34 -3.38 16.55 16.19
C ASP A 34 -3.95 15.11 16.12
N ALA A 35 -4.96 14.85 16.96
CA ALA A 35 -5.66 13.57 17.01
C ALA A 35 -6.45 13.23 15.72
N VAL A 36 -6.99 14.23 15.03
CA VAL A 36 -7.79 14.04 13.80
C VAL A 36 -6.88 13.69 12.64
N ALA A 37 -5.75 14.40 12.50
CA ALA A 37 -4.73 14.07 11.51
C ALA A 37 -4.20 12.64 11.71
N ARG A 38 -3.92 12.23 12.96
CA ARG A 38 -3.51 10.84 13.27
C ARG A 38 -4.57 9.82 12.85
N ALA A 39 -5.84 10.05 13.18
CA ALA A 39 -6.91 9.12 12.84
C ALA A 39 -7.08 8.97 11.31
N ARG A 40 -6.97 10.07 10.55
CA ARG A 40 -7.05 10.05 9.08
C ARG A 40 -5.91 9.24 8.47
N VAL A 41 -4.68 9.47 8.92
CA VAL A 41 -3.50 8.71 8.47
C VAL A 41 -3.64 7.22 8.80
N GLN A 42 -4.07 6.87 10.03
CA GLN A 42 -4.26 5.48 10.41
C GLN A 42 -5.33 4.77 9.56
N ARG A 43 -6.45 5.44 9.26
CA ARG A 43 -7.49 4.90 8.38
C ARG A 43 -6.96 4.66 6.97
N GLN A 44 -6.22 5.62 6.40
CA GLN A 44 -5.61 5.47 5.09
C GLN A 44 -4.62 4.30 5.06
N ARG A 45 -3.72 4.18 6.05
CA ARG A 45 -2.78 3.05 6.15
C ARG A 45 -3.52 1.72 6.23
N THR A 46 -4.57 1.63 7.04
CA THR A 46 -5.37 0.40 7.19
C THR A 46 -6.01 0.00 5.85
N GLY A 47 -6.57 0.97 5.12
CA GLY A 47 -7.10 0.76 3.77
C GLY A 47 -6.05 0.25 2.79
N THR A 48 -4.89 0.91 2.75
CA THR A 48 -3.77 0.52 1.88
C THR A 48 -3.26 -0.89 2.19
N ARG A 49 -3.12 -1.27 3.47
CA ARG A 49 -2.71 -2.63 3.85
C ARG A 49 -3.72 -3.70 3.44
N ARG A 50 -5.01 -3.40 3.63
CA ARG A 50 -6.09 -4.30 3.17
C ARG A 50 -6.00 -4.49 1.66
N TRP A 51 -5.82 -3.40 0.92
CA TRP A 51 -5.66 -3.44 -0.52
C TRP A 51 -4.45 -4.28 -0.95
N ILE A 52 -3.26 -4.07 -0.38
CA ILE A 52 -2.05 -4.86 -0.71
C ILE A 52 -2.31 -6.36 -0.48
N ARG A 53 -2.95 -6.72 0.64
CA ARG A 53 -3.29 -8.11 0.95
C ARG A 53 -4.23 -8.70 -0.10
N GLU A 54 -5.30 -7.99 -0.45
CA GLU A 54 -6.25 -8.41 -1.48
C GLU A 54 -5.57 -8.59 -2.83
N GLN A 55 -4.74 -7.64 -3.26
CA GLN A 55 -4.03 -7.74 -4.53
C GLN A 55 -3.04 -8.92 -4.56
N LYS A 56 -2.31 -9.19 -3.48
CA LYS A 56 -1.43 -10.37 -3.38
C LYS A 56 -2.21 -11.67 -3.45
N MET A 57 -3.41 -11.74 -2.85
CA MET A 57 -4.30 -12.90 -2.97
C MET A 57 -4.82 -13.06 -4.40
N LEU A 58 -5.27 -11.98 -5.04
CA LEU A 58 -5.74 -12.00 -6.42
C LEU A 58 -4.62 -12.37 -7.41
N ALA A 59 -3.39 -11.89 -7.16
CA ALA A 59 -2.21 -12.27 -7.94
C ALA A 59 -1.94 -13.77 -7.84
N LYS A 60 -1.98 -14.33 -6.62
CA LYS A 60 -1.81 -15.76 -6.37
C LYS A 60 -2.91 -16.61 -7.03
N ALA A 61 -4.12 -16.07 -7.11
CA ALA A 61 -5.26 -16.70 -7.78
C ALA A 61 -5.26 -16.51 -9.31
N GLY A 62 -4.27 -15.83 -9.89
CA GLY A 62 -4.22 -15.54 -11.33
C GLY A 62 -5.36 -14.63 -11.82
N SER A 63 -6.00 -13.89 -10.91
CA SER A 63 -7.17 -13.04 -11.20
C SER A 63 -6.82 -11.59 -11.53
N LEU A 64 -5.53 -11.26 -11.59
CA LEU A 64 -5.03 -9.94 -11.98
C LEU A 64 -4.56 -9.97 -13.43
N SER A 65 -4.66 -8.82 -14.12
CA SER A 65 -4.05 -8.70 -15.44
C SER A 65 -2.51 -8.83 -15.35
N PRO A 66 -1.81 -9.22 -16.43
CA PRO A 66 -0.35 -9.36 -16.42
C PRO A 66 0.38 -8.10 -15.93
N ILE A 67 -0.12 -6.92 -16.30
CA ILE A 67 0.44 -5.64 -15.84
C ILE A 67 0.20 -5.44 -14.34
N GLN A 68 -0.99 -5.73 -13.84
CA GLN A 68 -1.27 -5.63 -12.40
C GLN A 68 -0.40 -6.59 -11.60
N MET A 69 -0.23 -7.84 -12.06
CA MET A 69 0.67 -8.80 -11.43
C MET A 69 2.11 -8.29 -11.37
N PHE A 70 2.62 -7.71 -12.47
CA PHE A 70 3.96 -7.14 -12.54
C PHE A 70 4.19 -6.07 -11.47
N PHE A 71 3.25 -5.15 -11.27
CA PHE A 71 3.37 -4.12 -10.24
C PHE A 71 3.22 -4.68 -8.81
N ILE A 72 2.31 -5.63 -8.59
CA ILE A 72 2.13 -6.25 -7.27
C ILE A 72 3.35 -7.10 -6.87
N ALA A 73 4.06 -7.69 -7.83
CA ALA A 73 5.30 -8.41 -7.59
C ALA A 73 6.42 -7.49 -7.07
N GLN A 74 6.41 -6.21 -7.42
CA GLN A 74 7.39 -5.23 -6.92
C GLN A 74 7.17 -4.85 -5.45
N ILE A 75 5.96 -5.09 -4.90
CA ILE A 75 5.70 -4.89 -3.48
C ILE A 75 6.37 -6.02 -2.70
N PRO A 76 7.31 -5.75 -1.80
CA PRO A 76 8.07 -6.79 -1.11
C PRO A 76 7.17 -7.51 -0.10
N ASP A 77 7.29 -8.83 0.03
CA ASP A 77 6.42 -9.64 0.90
C ASP A 77 6.57 -9.33 2.39
N ASN A 78 7.73 -8.78 2.78
CA ASN A 78 8.01 -8.29 4.13
C ASN A 78 7.39 -6.90 4.42
N TRP A 79 6.50 -6.37 3.57
CA TRP A 79 5.82 -5.09 3.76
C TRP A 79 5.14 -4.94 5.14
N ARG A 80 4.72 -6.06 5.75
CA ARG A 80 4.19 -6.08 7.12
C ARG A 80 5.25 -5.78 8.18
N GLU A 81 6.46 -6.30 8.00
CA GLU A 81 7.57 -6.10 8.93
C GLU A 81 8.17 -4.71 8.82
N VAL A 82 8.25 -4.15 7.61
CA VAL A 82 8.69 -2.75 7.39
C VAL A 82 7.85 -1.79 8.23
N ASP A 83 6.54 -2.05 8.33
CA ASP A 83 5.64 -1.26 9.15
C ASP A 83 5.77 -1.56 10.66
N LEU A 84 5.92 -2.83 11.05
CA LEU A 84 6.04 -3.24 12.45
C LEU A 84 7.37 -2.82 13.09
N ARG A 85 8.49 -2.90 12.36
CA ARG A 85 9.81 -2.47 12.84
C ARG A 85 9.87 -0.95 13.09
N ARG A 86 9.01 -0.19 12.41
CA ARG A 86 8.89 1.26 12.55
C ARG A 86 7.92 1.69 13.66
N ARG A 87 7.23 0.77 14.35
CA ARG A 87 6.64 1.08 15.66
C ARG A 87 7.78 1.14 16.67
N PRO A 88 8.07 2.28 17.32
CA PRO A 88 9.00 2.27 18.43
C PRO A 88 8.46 1.25 19.44
N ARG A 89 9.26 0.23 19.74
CA ARG A 89 9.02 -0.57 20.94
C ARG A 89 9.06 0.45 22.08
N ARG A 90 7.89 0.86 22.58
CA ARG A 90 7.76 1.24 23.99
C ARG A 90 8.13 -0.02 24.76
N LYS A 91 9.44 -0.24 24.93
CA LYS A 91 9.94 -1.02 26.05
C LYS A 91 9.51 -0.21 27.27
N GLY A 92 8.61 -0.81 28.04
CA GLY A 92 8.35 -0.37 29.40
C GLY A 92 9.56 -0.57 30.29
#